data_AF-A0A6L9ZHG9-F1
#
_entry.id   AF-A0A6L9ZHG9-F1
#
_cell.length_a   1.000
_cell.length_b   1.000
_cell.length_c   1.000
_cell.angle_alpha   90.00
_cell.angle_beta   90.00
_cell.angle_gamma   90.00
#
_symmetry.space_group_name_H-M   'P 1'
#
loop_
_entity.id
_entity.type
_entity.pdbx_description
1 polymer ?
#
loop_
_entity_poly.entity_id
_entity_poly.type
_entity_poly.pdbx_seq_one_letter_code
_entity_poly.pdbx_strand_id
1 'polypeptide(L)'
;MFAGNGDNLLTGGDDADQFWIAAAAFPSTANTITDFELDVDVLVISGLGVTFEDIAIAQNQDDVLISTLGQDLAVLRGVQGSPLDSDNFVFL
;
A
#
# COMPACT_ATOMS: atom_id res chain seq x y z
N MET A 1 5.41 -8.50 -5.15
CA MET A 1 4.14 -9.26 -5.34
C MET A 1 3.09 -8.39 -6.02
N PHE A 2 2.22 -8.98 -6.86
CA PHE A 2 1.15 -8.24 -7.55
C PHE A 2 -0.25 -8.63 -7.07
N ALA A 3 -1.04 -7.63 -6.70
CA ALA A 3 -2.33 -7.81 -6.04
C ALA A 3 -3.55 -7.84 -6.98
N GLY A 4 -3.36 -7.78 -8.31
CA GLY A 4 -4.45 -7.94 -9.27
C GLY A 4 -5.66 -7.05 -8.98
N ASN A 5 -6.84 -7.67 -8.83
CA ASN A 5 -8.10 -6.97 -8.62
C ASN A 5 -8.42 -6.64 -7.15
N GLY A 6 -7.55 -6.93 -6.18
CA GLY A 6 -7.83 -6.67 -4.76
C GLY A 6 -8.19 -7.90 -3.93
N ASP A 7 -8.51 -7.67 -2.65
CA ASP A 7 -8.89 -8.68 -1.64
C ASP A 7 -7.84 -9.77 -1.36
N ASN A 8 -6.56 -9.46 -1.60
CA ASN A 8 -5.47 -10.39 -1.31
C ASN A 8 -4.89 -10.17 0.08
N LEU A 9 -4.40 -11.26 0.68
CA LEU A 9 -3.49 -11.23 1.82
C LEU A 9 -2.06 -11.38 1.29
N LEU A 10 -1.22 -10.37 1.50
CA LEU A 10 0.15 -10.30 0.99
C LEU A 10 1.13 -10.32 2.16
N THR A 11 2.15 -11.17 2.04
CA THR A 11 3.20 -11.38 3.04
C THR A 11 4.54 -11.48 2.29
N GLY A 12 5.47 -10.58 2.59
CA GLY A 12 6.77 -10.48 1.92
C GLY A 12 7.84 -11.38 2.53
N GLY A 13 7.89 -11.42 3.86
CA GLY A 13 8.99 -12.02 4.62
C GLY A 13 10.01 -10.96 5.06
N ASP A 14 11.24 -11.40 5.32
CA ASP A 14 12.29 -10.55 5.91
C ASP A 14 13.12 -9.77 4.86
N ASP A 15 12.79 -9.91 3.56
CA ASP A 15 13.53 -9.30 2.45
C ASP A 15 12.93 -7.92 2.07
N ALA A 16 13.65 -7.14 1.26
CA ALA A 16 13.14 -5.86 0.74
C ALA A 16 12.06 -6.08 -0.34
N ASP A 17 10.80 -6.04 0.08
CA ASP A 17 9.67 -6.42 -0.76
C ASP A 17 8.97 -5.24 -1.43
N GLN A 18 8.44 -5.53 -2.62
CA GLN A 18 7.59 -4.60 -3.36
C GLN A 18 6.16 -5.10 -3.38
N PHE A 19 5.25 -4.36 -2.74
CA PHE A 19 3.83 -4.69 -2.73
C PHE A 19 3.11 -3.84 -3.79
N TRP A 20 2.75 -4.45 -4.91
CA TRP A 20 2.03 -3.75 -5.99
C TRP A 20 0.54 -3.74 -5.68
N ILE A 21 0.07 -2.61 -5.15
CA ILE A 21 -1.28 -2.43 -4.61
C ILE A 21 -2.28 -1.86 -5.63
N ALA A 22 -1.79 -1.33 -6.75
CA ALA A 22 -2.60 -1.00 -7.93
C ALA A 22 -1.74 -0.94 -9.20
N ALA A 23 -2.29 -1.42 -10.33
CA ALA A 23 -1.64 -1.29 -11.64
C ALA A 23 -2.69 -1.13 -12.75
N ALA A 24 -2.66 0.02 -13.44
CA ALA A 24 -3.59 0.45 -14.50
C ALA A 24 -5.09 0.53 -14.13
N ALA A 25 -5.49 -0.07 -13.02
CA ALA A 25 -6.83 -0.01 -12.45
C ALA A 25 -6.77 -0.06 -10.92
N PHE A 26 -7.81 0.46 -10.29
CA PHE A 26 -8.01 0.33 -8.86
C PHE A 26 -8.43 -1.09 -8.48
N PRO A 27 -8.02 -1.59 -7.30
CA PRO A 27 -8.58 -2.83 -6.78
C PRO A 27 -10.06 -2.64 -6.44
N SER A 28 -10.88 -3.68 -6.64
CA SER A 28 -12.29 -3.66 -6.24
C SER A 28 -12.47 -3.68 -4.73
N THR A 29 -11.46 -4.16 -4.00
CA THR A 29 -11.41 -4.24 -2.54
C THR A 29 -9.96 -4.11 -2.11
N ALA A 30 -9.69 -3.34 -1.06
CA ALA A 30 -8.33 -3.13 -0.59
C ALA A 30 -7.61 -4.44 -0.29
N ASN A 31 -6.33 -4.52 -0.65
CA ASN A 31 -5.48 -5.64 -0.25
C ASN A 31 -5.06 -5.49 1.21
N THR A 32 -4.71 -6.59 1.86
CA THR A 32 -4.14 -6.57 3.21
C THR A 32 -2.68 -7.01 3.15
N ILE A 33 -1.77 -6.17 3.64
CA ILE A 33 -0.35 -6.47 3.79
C ILE A 33 -0.09 -6.79 5.27
N THR A 34 0.55 -7.91 5.57
CA THR A 34 0.63 -8.45 6.94
C THR A 34 1.90 -8.12 7.70
N ASP A 35 2.96 -7.76 6.99
CA ASP A 35 4.34 -7.72 7.50
C ASP A 35 5.13 -6.55 6.88
N PHE A 36 4.46 -5.45 6.52
CA PHE A 36 5.12 -4.29 5.93
C PHE A 36 6.15 -3.67 6.88
N GLU A 37 7.40 -3.61 6.44
CA GLU A 37 8.52 -2.99 7.16
C GLU A 37 8.87 -1.62 6.58
N LEU A 38 8.68 -0.55 7.36
CA LEU A 38 8.79 0.84 6.91
C LEU A 38 10.13 1.21 6.25
N ASP A 39 11.24 0.68 6.76
CA ASP A 39 12.58 1.05 6.28
C ASP A 39 13.12 0.08 5.21
N VAL A 40 12.31 -0.90 4.79
CA VAL A 40 12.74 -2.05 3.98
C VAL A 40 11.84 -2.23 2.75
N ASP A 41 10.53 -2.12 2.93
CA ASP A 41 9.52 -2.39 1.91
C ASP A 41 9.00 -1.12 1.24
N VAL A 42 8.43 -1.32 0.04
CA VAL A 42 7.74 -0.24 -0.69
C VAL A 42 6.39 -0.68 -1.25
N LEU A 43 5.47 0.30 -1.30
CA LEU A 43 4.18 0.19 -1.95
C LEU A 43 4.30 0.68 -3.40
N VAL A 44 3.94 -0.16 -4.36
CA VAL A 44 4.02 0.17 -5.78
C VAL A 44 2.62 0.46 -6.33
N ILE A 45 2.48 1.64 -6.95
CA ILE A 45 1.27 2.09 -7.65
C ILE A 45 1.68 2.44 -9.08
N SER A 46 1.06 1.80 -10.08
CA SER A 46 1.41 2.04 -11.48
C SER A 46 0.22 2.36 -12.35
N GLY A 47 0.41 3.24 -13.34
CA GLY A 47 -0.53 3.46 -14.44
C GLY A 47 -1.85 4.14 -14.05
N LEU A 48 -1.93 4.73 -12.85
CA LEU A 48 -3.08 5.50 -12.39
C LEU A 48 -2.94 7.01 -12.58
N GLY A 49 -1.72 7.49 -12.90
CA GLY A 49 -1.45 8.92 -13.06
C GLY A 49 -1.54 9.74 -11.76
N VAL A 50 -1.36 9.07 -10.62
CA VAL A 50 -1.34 9.69 -9.28
C VAL A 50 0.09 9.88 -8.79
N THR A 51 0.28 10.83 -7.88
CA THR A 51 1.55 11.04 -7.16
C THR A 51 1.36 10.86 -5.66
N PHE A 52 2.44 11.03 -4.87
CA PHE A 52 2.36 10.92 -3.42
C PHE A 52 1.39 11.93 -2.79
N GLU A 53 1.27 13.11 -3.38
CA GLU A 53 0.33 14.15 -2.96
C GLU A 53 -1.15 13.73 -3.06
N ASP A 54 -1.45 12.73 -3.89
CA ASP A 54 -2.80 12.17 -4.03
C ASP A 54 -3.08 11.03 -3.04
N ILE A 55 -2.08 10.61 -2.26
CA ILE A 55 -2.20 9.50 -1.31
C ILE A 55 -2.74 10.02 0.02
N ALA A 56 -3.81 9.36 0.48
CA ALA A 56 -4.32 9.51 1.82
C ALA A 56 -3.85 8.32 2.68
N ILE A 57 -3.28 8.66 3.84
CA ILE A 57 -2.76 7.71 4.82
C ILE A 57 -3.54 7.93 6.11
N ALA A 58 -4.31 6.92 6.53
CA ALA A 58 -5.18 7.01 7.70
C ALA A 58 -4.95 5.84 8.66
N GLN A 59 -4.60 6.16 9.91
CA GLN A 59 -4.55 5.16 10.98
C GLN A 59 -5.98 4.72 11.34
N ASN A 60 -6.21 3.41 11.40
CA ASN A 60 -7.42 2.80 11.93
C ASN A 60 -7.04 1.72 12.95
N GLN A 61 -7.10 2.08 14.24
CA GLN A 61 -6.64 1.22 15.34
C GLN A 61 -5.17 0.82 15.15
N ASP A 62 -4.91 -0.47 14.92
CA ASP A 62 -3.57 -1.04 14.76
C ASP A 62 -3.11 -1.11 13.30
N ASP A 63 -3.96 -0.69 12.36
CA ASP A 63 -3.69 -0.78 10.93
C ASP A 63 -3.64 0.59 10.27
N VAL A 64 -3.01 0.68 9.10
CA VAL A 64 -3.00 1.88 8.26
C VAL A 64 -3.75 1.61 6.96
N LEU A 65 -4.71 2.46 6.63
CA LEU A 65 -5.38 2.48 5.33
C LEU A 65 -4.65 3.41 4.37
N ILE A 66 -4.32 2.88 3.20
CA ILE A 66 -3.77 3.59 2.05
C ILE A 66 -4.88 3.73 1.01
N SER A 67 -5.22 4.97 0.67
CA SER A 67 -6.23 5.28 -0.34
C SER A 67 -5.78 6.43 -1.23
N THR A 68 -6.42 6.55 -2.39
CA THR A 68 -6.21 7.69 -3.30
C THR A 68 -7.50 7.99 -4.04
N LEU A 69 -7.79 9.27 -4.32
CA LEU A 69 -8.97 9.69 -5.08
C LEU A 69 -10.31 9.10 -4.56
N GLY A 70 -10.40 8.82 -3.26
CA GLY A 70 -11.59 8.22 -2.63
C GLY A 70 -11.72 6.69 -2.78
N GLN A 71 -10.68 6.02 -3.26
CA GLN A 71 -10.62 4.57 -3.42
C GLN A 71 -9.56 3.95 -2.51
N ASP A 72 -9.96 2.92 -1.77
CA ASP A 72 -9.07 2.16 -0.90
C ASP A 72 -8.18 1.22 -1.74
N LEU A 73 -6.88 1.22 -1.47
CA LEU A 73 -5.88 0.43 -2.19
C LEU A 73 -5.36 -0.73 -1.35
N ALA A 74 -4.93 -0.41 -0.12
CA ALA A 74 -4.31 -1.38 0.78
C ALA A 74 -4.51 -1.02 2.25
N VAL A 75 -4.49 -2.05 3.09
CA VAL A 75 -4.42 -1.97 4.54
C VAL A 75 -3.09 -2.58 4.97
N LEU A 76 -2.27 -1.82 5.69
CA LEU A 76 -1.05 -2.30 6.32
C LEU A 76 -1.39 -2.73 7.74
N ARG A 77 -1.34 -4.03 8.01
CA ARG A 77 -1.73 -4.58 9.30
C ARG A 77 -0.63 -4.37 10.34
N GLY A 78 -0.99 -3.92 11.53
CA GLY A 78 -0.06 -3.80 12.65
C GLY A 78 0.97 -2.68 12.52
N VAL A 79 0.86 -1.82 11.51
CA VAL A 79 1.72 -0.65 11.34
C VAL A 79 1.15 0.49 12.18
N GLN A 80 1.92 0.98 13.16
CA GLN A 80 1.51 2.06 14.06
C GLN A 80 2.64 3.08 14.30
N GLY A 81 2.25 4.33 14.54
CA GLY A 81 3.10 5.29 15.25
C GLY A 81 4.25 5.91 14.46
N SER A 82 4.45 5.52 13.20
CA SER A 82 5.44 6.12 12.30
C SER A 82 4.75 6.71 11.06
N PRO A 83 5.09 7.94 10.65
CA PRO A 83 4.53 8.50 9.44
C PRO A 83 5.15 7.79 8.24
N LEU A 84 4.33 7.03 7.52
CA LEU A 84 4.66 6.72 6.13
C LEU A 84 4.85 8.04 5.38
N ASP A 85 5.89 8.10 4.56
CA ASP A 85 6.19 9.24 3.71
C ASP A 85 6.44 8.79 2.27
N SER A 86 6.93 9.70 1.41
CA SER A 86 7.14 9.42 0.00
C SER A 86 8.13 8.30 -0.28
N ASP A 87 9.07 8.03 0.63
CA ASP A 87 10.12 7.01 0.43
C ASP A 87 9.54 5.59 0.51
N ASN A 88 8.36 5.44 1.13
CA ASN A 88 7.63 4.18 1.19
C ASN A 88 6.84 3.85 -0.09
N PHE A 89 6.86 4.73 -1.10
CA PHE A 89 6.04 4.60 -2.31
C PHE A 89 6.86 4.67 -3.59
N VAL A 90 6.50 3.82 -4.56
CA VAL A 90 7.02 3.85 -5.92
C VAL A 90 5.87 4.05 -6.89
N PHE A 91 5.95 5.13 -7.68
CA PHE A 91 4.98 5.48 -8.71
C PHE A 91 5.56 5.22 -10.10
N LEU A 92 4.86 4.46 -10.95
CA LEU A 92 5.30 4.05 -12.30
C LEU A 92 4.29 4.37 -13.40
#